data_AF-A0A2I6QLS3-F1
#
_entry.id   AF-A0A2I6QLS3-F1
#
_cell.length_a   1.000
_cell.length_b   1.000
_cell.length_c   1.000
_cell.angle_alpha   90.00
_cell.angle_beta   90.00
_cell.angle_gamma   90.00
#
_symmetry.space_group_name_H-M   'P 1'
#
loop_
_entity.id
_entity.type
_entity.pdbx_description
1 polymer ?
#
loop_
_entity_poly.entity_id
_entity_poly.type
_entity_poly.pdbx_seq_one_letter_code
_entity_poly.pdbx_strand_id
1 'polypeptide(L)'
;MAIRKKKRRKITVNKRPFTWWVSDDKDSPDIVLRVFSEDKKFIVSYHLNQSDAQRFLIVLGKEFPGLVNAGSGWMRVQCPKWESDSTITPANVRQLIKWCLFEERPLIQLNWKGEIVEEKKQISAESVQE
;
A
#
# COMPACT_ATOMS: atom_id res chain seq x y z
N MET A 1 -25.24 -5.37 19.12
CA MET A 1 -24.14 -6.29 18.72
C MET A 1 -22.84 -5.50 18.69
N ALA A 2 -21.89 -5.86 19.56
CA ALA A 2 -20.70 -5.06 19.83
C ALA A 2 -19.58 -5.38 18.83
N ILE A 3 -19.47 -4.58 17.76
CA ILE A 3 -18.26 -4.52 16.93
C ILE A 3 -17.09 -4.18 17.85
N ARG A 4 -16.11 -5.09 17.92
CA ARG A 4 -14.98 -5.02 18.84
C ARG A 4 -14.05 -3.86 18.42
N LYS A 5 -14.40 -2.65 18.82
CA LYS A 5 -13.53 -1.46 18.73
C LYS A 5 -12.19 -1.78 19.39
N LYS A 6 -11.10 -1.39 18.72
CA LYS A 6 -9.76 -1.12 19.30
C LYS A 6 -8.92 -2.35 19.66
N LYS A 7 -7.93 -2.65 18.82
CA LYS A 7 -6.54 -2.78 19.27
C LYS A 7 -5.62 -2.45 18.10
N ARG A 8 -5.22 -1.17 18.01
CA ARG A 8 -4.05 -0.77 17.22
C ARG A 8 -2.88 -1.60 17.72
N ARG A 9 -2.31 -2.42 16.85
CA ARG A 9 -1.15 -3.26 17.12
C ARG A 9 0.08 -2.52 16.64
N LYS A 10 1.16 -2.58 17.42
CA LYS A 10 2.45 -2.07 17.01
C LYS A 10 3.29 -3.20 16.44
N ILE A 11 4.06 -2.91 15.40
CA ILE A 11 5.03 -3.83 14.82
C ILE A 11 6.29 -3.05 14.47
N THR A 12 7.46 -3.61 14.80
CA THR A 12 8.73 -3.00 14.44
C THR A 12 9.29 -3.70 13.22
N VAL A 13 9.50 -2.94 12.14
CA VAL A 13 10.08 -3.39 10.88
C VAL A 13 11.29 -2.51 10.58
N ASN A 14 12.46 -3.10 10.31
CA ASN A 14 13.71 -2.37 10.05
C ASN A 14 14.04 -1.30 11.13
N LYS A 15 13.88 -1.66 12.42
CA LYS A 15 14.05 -0.76 13.58
C LYS A 15 13.10 0.45 13.63
N ARG A 16 12.09 0.52 12.76
CA ARG A 16 11.06 1.56 12.76
C ARG A 16 9.73 1.03 13.32
N PRO A 17 9.08 1.76 14.25
CA PRO A 17 7.78 1.37 14.76
C PRO A 17 6.66 1.73 13.78
N PHE A 18 5.79 0.76 13.50
CA PHE A 18 4.58 0.95 12.71
C PHE A 18 3.37 0.57 13.55
N THR A 19 2.26 1.24 13.31
CA THR A 19 0.96 0.94 13.92
C THR A 19 0.02 0.42 12.85
N TRP A 20 -0.65 -0.69 13.13
CA TRP A 20 -1.62 -1.28 12.22
C TRP A 20 -2.87 -1.76 12.94
N TRP A 21 -3.99 -1.80 12.23
CA TRP A 21 -5.23 -2.40 12.70
C TRP A 21 -6.08 -2.78 11.51
N VAL A 22 -6.99 -3.71 11.77
CA VAL A 22 -8.03 -4.11 10.82
C VAL A 22 -9.33 -3.49 11.32
N SER A 23 -10.07 -2.85 10.43
CA SER A 23 -11.39 -2.29 10.71
C SER A 23 -12.30 -2.47 9.52
N ASP A 24 -13.57 -2.75 9.82
CA ASP A 24 -14.67 -2.72 8.85
C ASP A 24 -14.78 -1.30 8.28
N ASP A 25 -14.96 -1.21 6.97
CA ASP A 25 -15.37 0.05 6.36
C ASP A 25 -16.81 0.38 6.79
N LYS A 26 -17.12 1.66 6.97
CA LYS A 26 -18.46 2.06 7.42
C LYS A 26 -19.46 2.10 6.28
N ASP A 27 -18.95 2.33 5.08
CA ASP A 27 -19.73 2.56 3.88
C ASP A 27 -19.72 1.34 2.95
N SER A 28 -18.88 0.33 3.24
CA SER A 28 -18.86 -0.95 2.53
C SER A 28 -18.68 -2.13 3.50
N PRO A 29 -19.10 -3.35 3.13
CA PRO A 29 -18.83 -4.57 3.92
C PRO A 29 -17.35 -4.99 3.87
N ASP A 30 -16.46 -4.14 3.34
CA ASP A 30 -15.06 -4.46 3.15
C ASP A 30 -14.30 -4.35 4.47
N ILE A 31 -13.40 -5.29 4.69
CA ILE A 31 -12.49 -5.25 5.83
C ILE A 31 -11.22 -4.55 5.36
N VAL A 32 -10.81 -3.49 6.05
CA VAL A 32 -9.64 -2.69 5.67
C VAL A 32 -8.53 -2.82 6.70
N LEU A 33 -7.39 -3.32 6.25
CA LEU A 33 -6.12 -3.25 6.97
C LEU A 33 -5.51 -1.87 6.76
N ARG A 34 -5.32 -1.13 7.85
CA ARG A 34 -4.62 0.16 7.85
C ARG A 34 -3.29 0.02 8.57
N VAL A 35 -2.23 0.54 7.98
CA VAL A 35 -0.86 0.56 8.52
C VAL A 35 -0.33 1.97 8.37
N PHE A 36 0.27 2.53 9.43
CA PHE A 36 1.00 3.79 9.34
C PHE A 36 2.27 3.81 10.20
N SER A 37 3.25 4.59 9.79
CA SER A 37 4.42 4.96 10.60
C SER A 37 4.07 6.06 11.62
N GLU A 38 4.83 6.16 12.72
CA GLU A 38 4.60 7.21 13.74
C GLU A 38 4.75 8.63 13.18
N ASP A 39 5.64 8.83 12.20
CA ASP A 39 5.84 10.10 11.51
C ASP A 39 4.79 10.38 10.42
N LYS A 40 3.86 9.45 10.19
CA LYS A 40 2.82 9.50 9.15
C LYS A 40 3.33 9.69 7.72
N LYS A 41 4.63 9.49 7.48
CA LYS A 41 5.23 9.56 6.15
C LYS A 41 5.04 8.27 5.35
N PHE A 42 4.57 7.22 6.01
CA PHE A 42 4.17 5.94 5.42
C PHE A 42 2.77 5.61 5.91
N ILE A 43 1.78 5.63 5.03
CA ILE A 43 0.41 5.25 5.30
C ILE A 43 -0.04 4.30 4.20
N VAL A 44 -0.61 3.16 4.60
CA VAL A 44 -1.09 2.13 3.69
C VAL A 44 -2.45 1.64 4.14
N SER A 45 -3.37 1.48 3.18
CA SER A 45 -4.66 0.85 3.36
C SER A 45 -4.84 -0.28 2.35
N TYR A 46 -5.06 -1.50 2.85
CA TYR A 46 -5.31 -2.69 2.05
C TYR A 46 -6.72 -3.18 2.32
N HIS A 47 -7.56 -3.26 1.29
CA HIS A 47 -8.88 -3.88 1.42
C HIS A 47 -8.70 -5.40 1.30
N LEU A 48 -9.27 -6.14 2.24
CA LEU A 48 -9.30 -7.59 2.22
C LEU A 48 -10.41 -8.07 1.27
N ASN A 49 -10.34 -9.34 0.83
CA ASN A 49 -11.30 -9.98 -0.07
C ASN A 49 -11.44 -9.32 -1.46
N GLN A 50 -10.41 -8.62 -1.92
CA GLN A 50 -10.38 -8.09 -3.28
C GLN A 50 -10.23 -9.22 -4.31
N SER A 51 -10.92 -9.08 -5.44
CA SER A 51 -10.76 -9.97 -6.59
C SER A 51 -9.31 -9.92 -7.11
N ASP A 52 -8.79 -11.06 -7.56
CA ASP A 52 -7.39 -11.15 -8.01
C ASP A 52 -7.10 -10.21 -9.19
N ALA A 53 -8.11 -9.92 -10.02
CA ALA A 53 -8.00 -9.05 -11.19
C ALA A 53 -7.92 -7.55 -10.85
N GLN A 54 -8.40 -7.13 -9.68
CA GLN A 54 -8.49 -5.71 -9.31
C GLN A 54 -7.80 -5.41 -7.97
N ARG A 55 -6.87 -6.27 -7.54
CA ARG A 55 -6.21 -6.10 -6.24
C ARG A 55 -5.31 -4.85 -6.23
N PHE A 56 -5.69 -3.89 -5.42
CA PHE A 56 -4.95 -2.66 -5.18
C PHE A 56 -4.59 -2.47 -3.71
N LEU A 57 -3.50 -1.75 -3.51
CA LEU A 57 -3.06 -1.22 -2.24
C LEU A 57 -3.13 0.29 -2.32
N ILE A 58 -3.80 0.91 -1.34
CA ILE A 58 -3.84 2.37 -1.26
C ILE A 58 -2.64 2.82 -0.43
N VAL A 59 -1.80 3.68 -0.98
CA VAL A 59 -0.61 4.21 -0.32
C VAL A 59 -0.66 5.73 -0.27
N LEU A 60 -0.13 6.31 0.81
CA LEU A 60 0.01 7.75 1.01
C LEU A 60 1.28 8.00 1.79
N GLY A 61 2.16 8.86 1.26
CA GLY A 61 3.42 9.19 1.91
C GLY A 61 4.58 9.34 0.96
N LYS A 62 5.71 9.86 1.47
CA LYS A 62 6.93 10.12 0.68
C LYS A 62 7.92 8.96 0.72
N GLU A 63 7.68 7.94 1.54
CA GLU A 63 8.58 6.80 1.76
C GLU A 63 8.36 5.63 0.77
N PHE A 64 7.64 5.86 -0.33
CA PHE A 64 7.37 4.83 -1.34
C PHE A 64 8.29 5.01 -2.54
N PRO A 65 9.39 4.26 -2.63
CA PRO A 65 10.29 4.33 -3.77
C PRO A 65 9.57 3.92 -5.07
N GLY A 66 9.86 4.63 -6.16
CA GLY A 66 9.26 4.38 -7.48
C GLY A 66 7.91 5.05 -7.74
N LEU A 67 7.35 5.82 -6.80
CA LEU A 67 6.16 6.64 -7.03
C LEU A 67 6.55 8.11 -7.19
N VAL A 68 6.40 8.66 -8.40
CA VAL A 68 6.71 10.06 -8.72
C VAL A 68 5.88 11.04 -7.88
N ASN A 69 4.63 10.65 -7.56
CA ASN A 69 3.69 11.45 -6.79
C ASN A 69 3.62 11.08 -5.29
N ALA A 70 4.64 10.38 -4.77
CA ALA A 70 4.74 10.00 -3.37
C ALA A 70 4.58 11.22 -2.43
N GLY A 71 3.44 11.27 -1.72
CA GLY A 71 3.13 12.27 -0.70
C GLY A 71 2.24 13.42 -1.14
N SER A 72 1.88 13.52 -2.42
CA SER A 72 0.92 14.54 -2.93
C SER A 72 -0.55 14.14 -2.72
N GLY A 73 -0.82 12.85 -2.56
CA GLY A 73 -2.18 12.33 -2.37
C GLY A 73 -2.23 10.83 -2.20
N TRP A 74 -3.44 10.31 -2.05
CA TRP A 74 -3.69 8.87 -2.02
C TRP A 74 -3.52 8.27 -3.41
N MET A 75 -2.72 7.22 -3.50
CA MET A 75 -2.45 6.51 -4.75
C MET A 75 -2.84 5.04 -4.60
N ARG A 76 -3.28 4.42 -5.69
CA ARG A 76 -3.50 2.97 -5.77
C ARG A 76 -2.30 2.34 -6.45
N VAL A 77 -1.78 1.27 -5.89
CA VAL A 77 -0.71 0.48 -6.51
C VAL A 77 -1.12 -0.98 -6.58
N GLN A 78 -0.69 -1.68 -7.63
CA GLN A 78 -0.92 -3.10 -7.76
C GLN A 78 -0.13 -3.86 -6.70
N CYS A 79 -0.75 -4.82 -6.02
CA CYS A 79 -0.07 -5.59 -4.98
C CYS A 79 -0.44 -7.08 -5.05
N PRO A 80 0.46 -7.98 -4.58
CA PRO A 80 0.15 -9.39 -4.48
C PRO A 80 -0.87 -9.68 -3.36
N LYS A 81 -1.40 -10.91 -3.33
CA LYS A 81 -2.27 -11.35 -2.24
C LYS A 81 -1.46 -11.50 -0.95
N TRP A 82 -1.87 -10.80 0.11
CA TRP A 82 -1.27 -10.92 1.43
C TRP A 82 -2.17 -11.61 2.46
N GLU A 83 -3.44 -11.81 2.14
CA GLU A 83 -4.39 -12.50 3.00
C GLU A 83 -4.44 -14.01 2.72
N SER A 84 -4.58 -14.80 3.78
CA SER A 84 -4.90 -16.22 3.71
C SER A 84 -6.27 -16.40 4.36
N ASP A 85 -7.26 -16.85 3.59
CA ASP A 85 -8.65 -17.06 4.06
C ASP A 85 -9.22 -15.86 4.83
N SER A 86 -9.15 -14.67 4.23
CA SER A 86 -9.61 -13.39 4.81
C SER A 86 -8.92 -13.01 6.13
N THR A 87 -7.83 -13.67 6.48
CA THR A 87 -7.08 -13.45 7.72
C THR A 87 -5.73 -12.79 7.41
N ILE A 88 -5.48 -11.66 8.07
CA ILE A 88 -4.19 -10.98 8.04
C ILE A 88 -3.41 -11.26 9.32
N THR A 89 -2.23 -11.85 9.17
CA THR A 89 -1.30 -12.08 10.28
C THR A 89 -0.30 -10.92 10.42
N PRO A 90 0.32 -10.73 11.60
CA PRO A 90 1.41 -9.77 11.76
C PRO A 90 2.60 -10.05 10.82
N ALA A 91 2.81 -11.31 10.42
CA ALA A 91 3.83 -11.69 9.46
C ALA A 91 3.52 -11.13 8.05
N ASN A 92 2.25 -11.20 7.62
CA ASN A 92 1.79 -10.64 6.36
C ASN A 92 1.95 -9.10 6.37
N VAL A 93 1.61 -8.45 7.48
CA VAL A 93 1.83 -7.00 7.65
C VAL A 93 3.32 -6.64 7.54
N ARG A 94 4.20 -7.43 8.16
CA ARG A 94 5.66 -7.23 8.05
C ARG A 94 6.14 -7.37 6.60
N GLN A 95 5.65 -8.38 5.88
CA GLN A 95 6.01 -8.60 4.47
C GLN A 95 5.49 -7.45 3.60
N LEU A 96 4.26 -7.00 3.81
CA LEU A 96 3.67 -5.86 3.12
C LEU A 96 4.50 -4.58 3.34
N ILE A 97 4.89 -4.27 4.59
CA ILE A 97 5.74 -3.10 4.88
C ILE A 97 7.08 -3.24 4.16
N LYS A 98 7.73 -4.41 4.26
CA LYS A 98 9.00 -4.66 3.55
C LYS A 98 8.86 -4.52 2.04
N TRP A 99 7.76 -5.01 1.48
CA TRP A 99 7.46 -4.93 0.05
C TRP A 99 7.27 -3.48 -0.41
N CYS A 100 6.57 -2.65 0.37
CA CYS A 100 6.40 -1.24 0.07
C CYS A 100 7.69 -0.42 0.18
N LEU A 101 8.62 -0.82 1.06
CA LEU A 101 9.91 -0.15 1.26
C LEU A 101 11.01 -0.71 0.34
N PHE A 102 10.69 -1.67 -0.53
CA PHE A 102 11.69 -2.33 -1.36
C PHE A 102 12.03 -1.49 -2.59
N GLU A 103 13.19 -0.85 -2.59
CA GLU A 103 13.62 0.11 -3.61
C GLU A 103 13.88 -0.52 -4.99
N GLU A 104 14.26 -1.79 -5.05
CA GLU A 104 14.58 -2.47 -6.31
C GLU A 104 13.35 -2.88 -7.14
N ARG A 105 12.12 -2.66 -6.62
CA ARG A 105 10.89 -2.94 -7.34
C ARG A 105 10.07 -1.66 -7.51
N PRO A 106 9.88 -1.15 -8.74
CA PRO A 106 8.98 -0.03 -8.97
C PRO A 106 7.54 -0.45 -8.62
N LEU A 107 6.87 0.38 -7.83
CA LEU A 107 5.45 0.20 -7.52
C LEU A 107 4.62 0.60 -8.75
N ILE A 108 3.81 -0.34 -9.24
CA ILE A 108 2.95 -0.12 -10.39
C ILE A 108 1.71 0.66 -9.92
N GLN A 109 1.59 1.93 -10.31
CA GLN A 109 0.41 2.74 -10.00
C GLN A 109 -0.79 2.28 -10.83
N LEU A 110 -1.95 2.20 -10.19
CA LEU A 110 -3.24 1.90 -10.79
C LEU A 110 -4.13 3.15 -10.80
N ASN A 111 -4.96 3.28 -11.83
CA ASN A 111 -6.00 4.29 -11.88
C ASN A 111 -7.25 3.85 -11.08
N TRP A 112 -8.26 4.71 -10.99
CA TRP A 112 -9.50 4.38 -10.26
C TRP A 112 -10.32 3.25 -10.92
N LYS A 113 -10.06 2.94 -12.20
CA LYS A 113 -10.65 1.81 -12.94
C LYS A 113 -9.89 0.49 -12.76
N GLY A 114 -8.71 0.51 -12.13
CA GLY A 114 -7.85 -0.66 -11.95
C GLY A 114 -6.89 -0.94 -13.11
N GLU A 115 -6.75 -0.01 -14.05
CA GLU A 115 -5.78 -0.10 -15.14
C GLU A 115 -4.43 0.46 -14.68
N ILE A 116 -3.34 -0.11 -15.20
CA ILE A 116 -1.98 0.38 -14.94
C ILE A 116 -1.84 1.78 -15.53
N VAL A 117 -1.49 2.74 -14.68
CA VAL A 117 -1.04 4.05 -15.14
C VAL A 117 0.39 3.84 -15.63
N GLU A 118 0.54 3.47 -16.90
CA GLU A 118 1.84 3.55 -17.57
C GLU A 118 2.24 5.03 -17.60
N GLU A 119 3.03 5.43 -16.61
CA GLU A 119 3.78 6.67 -16.70
C GLU A 119 4.82 6.42 -17.77
N LYS A 120 4.52 6.86 -19.01
CA LYS A 120 5.50 6.93 -20.08
C LYS A 120 6.73 7.60 -19.49
N LYS A 121 7.78 6.81 -19.25
CA LYS A 121 9.15 7.31 -19.20
C LYS A 121 9.34 7.96 -20.57
N GLN A 122 9.06 9.25 -20.64
CA GLN A 122 9.60 10.10 -21.67
C GLN A 122 11.10 10.07 -21.41
N ILE A 123 11.75 9.06 -21.96
CA ILE A 123 13.16 9.10 -22.27
C ILE A 123 13.23 10.20 -23.32
N SER A 124 13.31 11.45 -22.86
CA SER A 124 13.95 12.50 -23.62
C SER A 124 15.38 11.99 -23.81
N ALA A 125 15.60 11.29 -24.92
CA ALA A 125 16.90 11.22 -25.53
C ALA A 125 17.21 12.65 -26.00
N GLU A 126 17.65 13.47 -25.06
CA GLU A 126 18.42 14.65 -25.38
C GLU A 126 19.68 14.16 -26.09
N SER A 127 19.70 14.44 -27.39
CA SER A 127 20.78 15.17 -28.02
C SER A 127 22.19 14.55 -27.99
N VAL A 128 22.65 14.28 -29.23
CA VAL A 128 23.91 14.78 -29.81
C VAL A 128 25.06 13.77 -29.96
N GLN A 129 25.66 13.86 -31.15
CA GLN A 129 26.94 13.31 -31.67
C GLN A 129 26.85 11.93 -32.34
N GLU A 130 27.33 11.72 -33.57
CA GLU A 130 28.05 12.57 -34.56
C GLU A 130 27.95 11.88 -35.93
#